data_AF-A0A2W0FFQ5-F1
#
_entry.id   AF-A0A2W0FFQ5-F1
#
_cell.length_a   1.000
_cell.length_b   1.000
_cell.length_c   1.000
_cell.angle_alpha   90.00
_cell.angle_beta   90.00
_cell.angle_gamma   90.00
#
_symmetry.space_group_name_H-M   'P 1'
#
loop_
_entity.id
_entity.type
_entity.pdbx_description
1 polymer ?
#
loop_
_entity_poly.entity_id
_entity_poly.type
_entity_poly.pdbx_seq_one_letter_code
_entity_poly.pdbx_strand_id
1 'polypeptide(L)'
;MPFHTPVPSPATRADVWNHDNAQCHVHYQLLADVEADVLCRVLNHFALQLLVPHRVAVLQQDDTLHIEVELAGLSWHRARVIGDKLRNLISVISVELQLLEASPLQATG
;
A
#
# COMPACT_ATOMS: atom_id res chain seq x y z
N MET A 1 4.83 52.84 -23.73
CA MET A 1 5.05 51.38 -23.79
C MET A 1 4.57 50.80 -22.46
N PRO A 2 3.52 49.95 -22.42
CA PRO A 2 2.97 49.45 -21.15
C PRO A 2 3.79 48.25 -20.64
N PHE A 3 4.00 48.20 -19.33
CA PHE A 3 4.66 47.09 -18.63
C PHE A 3 3.66 45.95 -18.42
N HIS A 4 3.88 44.81 -19.06
CA HIS A 4 3.14 43.58 -18.74
C HIS A 4 3.78 42.92 -17.51
N THR A 5 3.09 42.97 -16.37
CA THR A 5 3.40 42.12 -15.22
C THR A 5 2.99 40.67 -15.53
N PRO A 6 3.87 39.68 -15.37
CA PRO A 6 3.52 38.28 -15.57
C PRO A 6 2.56 37.83 -14.46
N VAL A 7 1.41 37.28 -14.86
CA VAL A 7 0.44 36.67 -13.95
C VAL A 7 1.04 35.35 -13.43
N PRO A 8 1.15 35.12 -12.11
CA PRO A 8 1.57 33.83 -11.59
C PRO A 8 0.53 32.78 -11.96
N SER A 9 0.97 31.75 -12.68
CA SER A 9 0.18 30.56 -13.00
C SER A 9 -0.43 30.00 -11.71
N PRO A 10 -1.73 29.66 -11.67
CA PRO A 10 -2.31 29.02 -10.49
C PRO A 10 -1.57 27.71 -10.26
N ALA A 11 -1.01 27.53 -9.06
CA ALA A 11 -0.44 26.27 -8.64
C ALA A 11 -1.47 25.17 -8.89
N THR A 12 -1.10 24.19 -9.73
CA THR A 12 -1.92 23.03 -10.06
C THR A 12 -2.42 22.43 -8.76
N ARG A 13 -3.71 22.63 -8.48
CA ARG A 13 -4.38 22.07 -7.30
C ARG A 13 -4.21 20.56 -7.39
N ALA A 14 -3.40 19.99 -6.50
CA ALA A 14 -3.28 18.54 -6.36
C ALA A 14 -4.68 17.98 -6.14
N ASP A 15 -5.18 17.25 -7.13
CA ASP A 15 -6.55 16.79 -7.15
C ASP A 15 -6.67 15.58 -6.21
N VAL A 16 -6.91 15.87 -4.93
CA VAL A 16 -7.00 14.88 -3.83
C VAL A 16 -8.13 13.85 -4.05
N TRP A 17 -9.01 14.09 -5.03
CA TRP A 17 -10.12 13.21 -5.39
C TRP A 17 -9.81 12.27 -6.58
N ASN A 18 -8.67 12.43 -7.27
CA ASN A 18 -8.36 11.54 -8.38
C ASN A 18 -7.85 10.18 -7.87
N HIS A 19 -8.65 9.13 -8.10
CA HIS A 19 -8.36 7.75 -7.74
C HIS A 19 -7.03 7.24 -8.36
N ASP A 20 -6.56 7.90 -9.43
CA ASP A 20 -5.32 7.58 -10.16
C ASP A 20 -4.05 8.29 -9.64
N ASN A 21 -4.14 9.36 -8.83
CA ASN A 21 -2.99 10.25 -8.58
C ASN A 21 -2.17 9.97 -7.31
N ALA A 22 -2.57 9.02 -6.47
CA ALA A 22 -1.81 8.67 -5.26
C ALA A 22 -1.47 7.18 -5.25
N GLN A 23 -0.69 6.75 -6.25
CA GLN A 23 -0.01 5.46 -6.18
C GLN A 23 0.96 5.51 -5.01
N CYS A 24 0.66 4.76 -3.97
CA CYS A 24 1.47 4.71 -2.76
C CYS A 24 2.25 3.40 -2.67
N HIS A 25 3.43 3.49 -2.07
CA HIS A 25 4.17 2.32 -1.61
C HIS A 25 3.78 2.04 -0.18
N VAL A 26 3.33 0.81 0.09
CA VAL A 26 2.80 0.39 1.39
C VAL A 26 3.51 -0.85 1.90
N HIS A 27 3.60 -0.92 3.23
CA HIS A 27 4.15 -2.06 3.95
C HIS A 27 3.06 -2.66 4.82
N TYR A 28 2.76 -3.94 4.62
CA TYR A 28 1.94 -4.71 5.53
C TYR A 28 2.85 -5.50 6.47
N GLN A 29 2.56 -5.43 7.76
CA GLN A 29 3.17 -6.27 8.77
C GLN A 29 2.06 -7.11 9.40
N LEU A 30 2.10 -8.41 9.21
CA LEU A 30 1.12 -9.33 9.73
C LEU A 30 1.76 -10.21 10.80
N LEU A 31 1.00 -10.45 11.87
CA LEU A 31 1.28 -11.50 12.84
C LEU A 31 0.20 -12.56 12.69
N ALA A 32 0.60 -13.82 12.56
CA ALA A 32 -0.31 -14.93 12.37
C ALA A 32 0.11 -16.17 13.17
N ASP A 33 -0.83 -17.06 13.44
CA ASP A 33 -0.54 -18.39 13.97
C ASP A 33 0.23 -19.24 12.95
N VAL A 34 1.04 -20.18 13.44
CA VAL A 34 1.82 -21.11 12.61
C VAL A 34 0.87 -22.17 12.02
N GLU A 35 0.17 -21.79 10.95
CA GLU A 35 -0.64 -22.69 10.13
C GLU A 35 0.01 -22.95 8.77
N ALA A 36 -0.07 -24.19 8.29
CA ALA A 36 0.62 -24.62 7.05
C ALA A 36 0.17 -23.85 5.80
N ASP A 37 -1.07 -23.36 5.76
CA ASP A 37 -1.65 -22.68 4.60
C ASP A 37 -1.76 -21.16 4.76
N VAL A 38 -1.36 -20.58 5.91
CA VAL A 38 -1.60 -19.15 6.20
C VAL A 38 -0.88 -18.24 5.20
N LEU A 39 0.37 -18.57 4.86
CA LEU A 39 1.13 -17.82 3.86
C LEU A 39 0.45 -17.86 2.49
N CYS A 40 -0.03 -19.03 2.08
CA CYS A 40 -0.76 -19.19 0.82
C CYS A 40 -2.06 -18.38 0.80
N ARG A 41 -2.82 -18.37 1.90
CA ARG A 41 -4.05 -17.57 2.03
C ARG A 41 -3.76 -16.07 1.94
N VAL A 42 -2.74 -15.58 2.65
CA VAL A 42 -2.31 -14.18 2.60
C VAL A 42 -1.92 -13.79 1.17
N LEU A 43 -1.04 -14.58 0.53
CA LEU A 43 -0.61 -14.30 -0.85
C LEU A 43 -1.75 -14.37 -1.86
N ASN A 44 -2.71 -15.28 -1.66
CA ASN A 44 -3.87 -15.42 -2.51
C ASN A 44 -4.77 -14.16 -2.51
N HIS A 45 -4.87 -13.44 -1.38
CA HIS A 45 -5.62 -12.18 -1.34
C HIS A 45 -5.06 -11.12 -2.30
N PHE A 46 -3.74 -11.04 -2.44
CA PHE A 46 -3.09 -10.15 -3.39
C PHE A 46 -3.25 -10.66 -4.83
N ALA A 47 -3.07 -11.97 -5.04
CA ALA A 47 -3.19 -12.59 -6.35
C ALA A 47 -4.59 -12.41 -6.97
N LEU A 48 -5.67 -12.56 -6.18
CA LEU A 48 -7.05 -12.33 -6.62
C LEU A 48 -7.34 -10.88 -7.03
N GLN A 49 -6.49 -9.93 -6.60
CA GLN A 49 -6.57 -8.52 -6.98
C GLN A 49 -5.59 -8.15 -8.10
N LEU A 50 -4.89 -9.14 -8.67
CA LEU A 50 -3.80 -8.97 -9.65
C LEU A 50 -2.69 -8.05 -9.13
N LEU A 51 -2.43 -8.10 -7.82
CA LEU A 51 -1.36 -7.35 -7.17
C LEU A 51 -0.15 -8.25 -6.98
N VAL A 52 1.01 -7.77 -7.43
CA VAL A 52 2.29 -8.48 -7.29
C VAL A 52 3.13 -7.74 -6.23
N PRO A 53 3.38 -8.34 -5.06
CA PRO A 53 4.27 -7.77 -4.06
C PRO A 53 5.69 -7.55 -4.60
N HIS A 54 6.32 -6.44 -4.23
CA HIS A 54 7.73 -6.19 -4.51
C HIS A 54 8.64 -7.01 -3.60
N ARG A 55 8.24 -7.15 -2.33
CA ARG A 55 8.95 -7.94 -1.34
C ARG A 55 7.95 -8.69 -0.48
N VAL A 56 8.28 -9.94 -0.18
CA VAL A 56 7.64 -10.73 0.85
C VAL A 56 8.73 -11.30 1.73
N ALA A 57 8.66 -11.06 3.03
CA ALA A 57 9.53 -11.72 4.00
C ALA A 57 8.67 -12.43 5.05
N VAL A 58 9.14 -13.61 5.46
CA VAL A 58 8.45 -14.44 6.45
C VAL A 58 9.48 -14.91 7.45
N LEU A 59 9.19 -14.70 8.72
CA LEU A 59 10.00 -15.20 9.82
C LEU A 59 9.07 -15.89 10.82
N GLN A 60 9.39 -17.14 11.13
CA GLN A 60 8.77 -17.82 12.26
C GLN A 60 9.54 -17.46 13.53
N GLN A 61 8.83 -16.94 14.53
CA GLN A 61 9.38 -16.69 15.87
C GLN A 61 8.43 -17.28 16.90
N ASP A 62 8.97 -18.19 17.71
CA ASP A 62 8.20 -18.98 18.67
C ASP A 62 7.00 -19.67 17.99
N ASP A 63 5.78 -19.36 18.44
CA ASP A 63 4.53 -19.92 17.94
C ASP A 63 3.81 -18.99 16.94
N THR A 64 4.51 -17.99 16.39
CA THR A 64 3.92 -17.02 15.46
C THR A 64 4.73 -16.87 14.18
N LEU A 65 4.03 -16.49 13.11
CA LEU A 65 4.58 -16.09 11.83
C LEU A 65 4.49 -14.58 11.67
N HIS A 66 5.64 -13.95 11.52
CA HIS A 66 5.78 -12.56 11.11
C HIS A 66 5.88 -12.51 9.60
N ILE A 67 4.90 -11.88 8.95
CA ILE A 67 4.84 -11.76 7.48
C ILE A 67 4.89 -10.29 7.11
N GLU A 68 5.88 -9.91 6.32
CA GLU A 68 6.04 -8.57 5.77
C GLU A 68 5.74 -8.59 4.27
N VAL A 69 4.92 -7.67 3.80
CA VAL A 69 4.58 -7.53 2.37
C VAL A 69 4.70 -6.08 1.94
N GLU A 70 5.56 -5.81 0.97
CA GLU A 70 5.70 -4.49 0.35
C GLU A 70 5.01 -4.46 -1.02
N LEU A 71 4.19 -3.44 -1.25
CA LEU A 71 3.36 -3.29 -2.45
C LEU A 71 3.38 -1.84 -2.93
N ALA A 72 3.52 -1.62 -4.23
CA ALA A 72 3.33 -0.31 -4.87
C ALA A 72 2.15 -0.34 -5.85
N GLY A 73 1.80 0.85 -6.37
CA GLY A 73 0.85 0.96 -7.48
C GLY A 73 -0.61 0.83 -7.08
N LEU A 74 -0.93 0.97 -5.79
CA LEU A 74 -2.32 1.04 -5.31
C LEU A 74 -2.57 2.34 -4.54
N SER A 75 -3.84 2.74 -4.45
CA SER A 75 -4.25 3.87 -3.61
C SER A 75 -4.28 3.48 -2.13
N TRP A 76 -4.08 4.45 -1.25
CA TRP A 76 -4.10 4.22 0.21
C TRP A 76 -5.41 3.60 0.70
N HIS A 77 -6.54 4.00 0.10
CA HIS A 77 -7.84 3.42 0.44
C HIS A 77 -7.91 1.93 0.08
N ARG A 78 -7.46 1.54 -1.12
CA ARG A 78 -7.38 0.12 -1.51
C ARG A 78 -6.45 -0.64 -0.58
N ALA A 79 -5.34 -0.02 -0.16
CA ALA A 79 -4.39 -0.64 0.76
C ALA A 79 -5.06 -0.99 2.09
N ARG A 80 -5.82 -0.03 2.63
CA ARG A 80 -6.56 -0.21 3.88
C ARG A 80 -7.63 -1.30 3.77
N VAL A 81 -8.41 -1.30 2.70
CA VAL A 81 -9.44 -2.34 2.48
C VAL A 81 -8.82 -3.74 2.40
N ILE A 82 -7.64 -3.88 1.79
CA ILE A 82 -6.91 -5.15 1.78
C ILE A 82 -6.44 -5.52 3.19
N GLY A 83 -5.88 -4.59 3.95
CA GLY A 83 -5.46 -4.84 5.34
C GLY A 83 -6.62 -5.27 6.24
N ASP A 84 -7.78 -4.65 6.10
CA ASP A 84 -9.00 -5.03 6.83
C ASP A 84 -9.48 -6.43 6.42
N LYS A 85 -9.36 -6.80 5.14
CA LYS A 85 -9.66 -8.17 4.69
C LYS A 85 -8.69 -9.20 5.26
N LEU A 86 -7.40 -8.88 5.32
CA LEU A 86 -6.38 -9.78 5.89
C LEU A 86 -6.60 -10.00 7.39
N ARG A 87 -7.04 -8.97 8.12
CA ARG A 87 -7.41 -9.07 9.54
C ARG A 87 -8.60 -10.00 9.79
N ASN A 88 -9.48 -10.20 8.80
CA ASN A 88 -10.60 -11.12 8.92
C ASN A 88 -10.22 -12.59 8.70
N LEU A 89 -8.95 -12.89 8.40
CA LEU A 89 -8.47 -14.27 8.38
C LEU A 89 -8.35 -14.78 9.81
N ILE A 90 -8.93 -15.96 10.06
CA ILE A 90 -9.00 -16.57 11.40
C ILE A 90 -7.61 -16.71 12.03
N SER A 91 -6.60 -17.06 11.24
CA SER A 91 -5.24 -17.31 11.69
C SER A 91 -4.38 -16.05 11.81
N VAL A 92 -4.90 -14.87 11.48
CA VAL A 92 -4.16 -13.61 11.55
C VAL A 92 -4.50 -12.88 12.84
N ILE A 93 -3.51 -12.75 13.71
CA ILE A 93 -3.60 -12.11 15.02
C ILE A 93 -3.64 -10.59 14.85
N SER A 94 -2.78 -10.03 14.00
CA SER A 94 -2.75 -8.59 13.75
C SER A 94 -2.27 -8.26 12.34
N VAL A 95 -2.68 -7.09 11.86
CA VAL A 95 -2.21 -6.48 10.63
C VAL A 95 -1.93 -5.01 10.91
N GLU A 96 -0.70 -4.58 10.65
CA GLU A 96 -0.32 -3.18 10.62
C GLU A 96 -0.04 -2.77 9.17
N LEU A 97 -0.46 -1.56 8.81
CA LEU A 97 -0.30 -1.00 7.48
C LEU A 97 0.44 0.33 7.61
N GLN A 98 1.61 0.41 6.99
CA GLN A 98 2.45 1.60 6.96
C GLN A 98 2.56 2.14 5.53
N LEU A 99 2.62 3.46 5.40
CA LEU A 99 2.92 4.14 4.16
C LEU A 99 4.44 4.33 4.09
N LEU A 100 5.11 3.68 3.14
CA LEU A 100 6.56 3.79 2.94
C LEU A 100 6.87 5.12 2.23
N GLU A 101 6.21 5.38 1.11
CA GLU A 101 6.28 6.65 0.38
C GLU A 101 4.95 6.87 -0.36
N ALA A 102 4.31 8.02 -0.15
CA ALA A 102 3.33 8.50 -1.13
C ALA A 102 4.14 9.20 -2.20
N SER A 103 4.29 8.59 -3.38
CA SER A 103 5.00 9.23 -4.48
C SER A 103 4.22 10.51 -4.84
N PRO A 104 4.75 11.72 -4.58
CA PRO A 104 4.23 12.87 -5.28
C PRO A 104 4.68 12.66 -6.72
N LEU A 105 3.74 12.49 -7.65
CA LEU A 105 4.05 12.50 -9.07
C LEU A 105 4.96 13.70 -9.34
N GLN A 106 6.24 13.44 -9.59
CA GLN A 106 7.21 14.44 -10.01
C GLN A 106 6.80 14.86 -11.42
N ALA A 107 6.05 15.96 -11.52
CA ALA A 107 5.91 16.69 -12.78
C ALA A 107 7.29 17.26 -13.13
N THR A 108 7.99 16.57 -14.03
CA THR A 108 9.24 17.02 -14.63
C THR A 108 9.05 17.04 -16.13
N GLY A 109 9.10 18.23 -16.75
CA GLY A 109 9.12 18.43 -18.20
C GLY A 109 8.05 19.35 -18.73
#